data_AF-A0A7C8Z6G7-F1
#
_entry.id   AF-A0A7C8Z6G7-F1
#
_cell.length_a   1.000
_cell.length_b   1.000
_cell.length_c   1.000
_cell.angle_alpha   90.00
_cell.angle_beta   90.00
_cell.angle_gamma   90.00
#
_symmetry.space_group_name_H-M   'P 1'
#
loop_
_entity.id
_entity.type
_entity.pdbx_description
1 polymer ?
#
loop_
_entity_poly.entity_id
_entity_poly.type
_entity_poly.pdbx_seq_one_letter_code
_entity_poly.pdbx_strand_id
1 'polypeptide(L)'
;MGKFMTRLPISMATPLFLMVFFLGAKLSFAGHDYGQALSKGILFYEAQRSGYLPPHQRVTWRSHSGLNDGKASGVDLVGGYYDAGDNVKFGLPMAFTITMMSWSVIEYGRQMASNGELGHALEAIKWGTD
;
A
#
# COMPACT_ATOMS: atom_id res chain seq x y z
N MET A 1 -3.73 59.01 -41.76
CA MET A 1 -4.08 59.14 -40.33
C MET A 1 -3.64 57.87 -39.61
N GLY A 2 -2.51 57.93 -38.90
CA GLY A 2 -1.83 56.77 -38.33
C GLY A 2 -2.50 56.24 -37.06
N LYS A 3 -2.60 54.91 -36.95
CA LYS A 3 -3.10 54.19 -35.78
C LYS A 3 -2.17 54.44 -34.59
N PHE A 4 -2.72 55.00 -33.51
CA PHE A 4 -2.07 55.08 -32.20
C PHE A 4 -1.94 53.66 -31.63
N MET A 5 -0.75 53.09 -31.72
CA MET A 5 -0.41 51.82 -31.09
C MET A 5 0.25 52.14 -29.74
N THR A 6 -0.55 52.13 -28.68
CA THR A 6 -0.06 52.34 -27.30
C THR A 6 0.82 51.16 -26.90
N ARG A 7 2.14 51.35 -26.93
CA ARG A 7 3.10 50.39 -26.38
C ARG A 7 2.91 50.38 -24.86
N LEU A 8 2.60 49.20 -24.29
CA LEU A 8 2.61 49.00 -22.85
C LEU A 8 3.98 49.40 -22.27
N PRO A 9 4.04 50.17 -21.18
CA PRO A 9 5.30 50.55 -20.57
C PRO A 9 6.02 49.29 -20.04
N ILE A 10 7.30 49.14 -20.39
CA ILE A 10 8.16 47.99 -20.05
C ILE A 10 8.13 47.67 -18.52
N SER A 11 7.86 48.67 -17.69
CA SER A 11 7.73 48.55 -16.22
C SER A 11 6.52 47.74 -15.72
N MET A 12 5.46 47.55 -16.52
CA MET A 12 4.30 46.73 -16.12
C MET A 12 4.41 45.27 -16.58
N ALA A 13 5.34 44.95 -17.48
CA ALA A 13 5.55 43.60 -17.99
C ALA A 13 6.34 42.71 -17.01
N THR A 14 7.22 43.29 -16.21
CA THR A 14 8.06 42.59 -15.23
C THR A 14 7.30 41.96 -14.05
N PRO A 15 6.34 42.63 -13.36
CA PRO A 15 5.57 41.98 -12.29
C PRO A 15 4.62 40.91 -12.83
N LEU A 16 4.07 41.10 -14.03
CA LEU A 16 3.20 40.12 -14.68
C LEU A 16 3.98 38.86 -15.09
N PHE A 17 5.20 39.02 -15.59
CA PHE A 17 6.09 37.91 -15.93
C PHE A 17 6.51 37.11 -14.69
N LEU A 18 6.83 37.78 -13.58
CA LEU A 18 7.11 37.12 -12.30
C LEU A 18 5.87 36.38 -11.76
N MET A 19 4.68 36.97 -11.82
CA MET A 19 3.44 36.33 -11.38
C MET A 19 3.11 35.08 -12.20
N VAL A 20 3.31 35.12 -13.53
CA VAL A 20 3.14 33.95 -14.41
C VAL A 20 4.21 32.89 -14.15
N PHE A 21 5.44 33.29 -13.86
CA PHE A 21 6.53 32.38 -13.49
C PHE A 21 6.26 31.66 -12.15
N PHE A 22 5.75 32.37 -11.15
CA PHE A 22 5.38 31.78 -9.85
C PHE A 22 4.06 30.99 -9.90
N LEU A 23 3.08 31.35 -10.75
CA LEU A 23 1.87 30.53 -10.98
C LEU A 23 2.17 29.25 -11.77
N GLY A 24 3.16 29.27 -12.67
CA GLY A 24 3.55 28.14 -13.51
C GLY A 24 4.57 27.19 -12.88
N ALA A 25 5.33 27.67 -11.88
CA ALA A 25 6.28 26.84 -11.14
C ALA A 25 5.53 25.87 -10.19
N LYS A 26 5.24 24.67 -10.68
CA LYS A 26 4.94 23.56 -9.78
C LYS A 26 6.21 23.25 -8.98
N LEU A 27 6.21 23.58 -7.69
CA LEU A 27 7.16 22.97 -6.77
C LEU A 27 6.86 21.46 -6.74
N SER A 28 7.62 20.69 -7.52
CA SER A 28 7.69 19.25 -7.32
C SER A 28 8.50 19.00 -6.06
N PHE A 29 7.81 18.72 -4.96
CA PHE A 29 8.45 18.18 -3.78
C PHE A 29 8.86 16.73 -4.09
N ALA A 30 10.15 16.42 -4.00
CA ALA A 30 10.68 15.06 -4.17
C ALA A 30 10.34 14.20 -2.93
N GLY A 31 9.04 14.00 -2.68
CA GLY A 31 8.52 13.16 -1.60
C GLY A 31 8.05 11.80 -2.11
N HIS A 32 8.18 10.78 -1.28
CA HIS A 32 7.59 9.47 -1.55
C HIS A 32 6.13 9.42 -1.10
N ASP A 33 5.28 8.74 -1.87
CA ASP A 33 3.91 8.43 -1.45
C ASP A 33 3.91 7.22 -0.49
N TYR A 34 4.07 7.50 0.80
CA TYR A 34 4.07 6.47 1.84
C TYR A 34 2.69 5.84 2.06
N GLY A 35 1.60 6.51 1.66
CA GLY A 35 0.26 5.92 1.69
C GLY A 35 0.16 4.78 0.70
N GLN A 36 0.58 5.02 -0.55
CA GLN A 36 0.64 3.96 -1.57
C GLN A 36 1.62 2.85 -1.20
N ALA A 37 2.77 3.19 -0.61
CA ALA A 37 3.74 2.19 -0.14
C ALA A 37 3.14 1.30 0.96
N LEU A 38 2.41 1.88 1.92
CA LEU A 38 1.70 1.14 2.97
C LEU A 38 0.65 0.20 2.38
N SER A 39 -0.22 0.69 1.50
CA SER A 39 -1.27 -0.13 0.86
C SER A 39 -0.68 -1.33 0.11
N LYS A 40 0.39 -1.12 -0.66
CA LYS A 40 1.06 -2.21 -1.39
C LYS A 40 1.79 -3.17 -0.45
N GLY A 41 2.39 -2.66 0.62
CA GLY A 41 3.04 -3.48 1.65
C GLY A 41 2.06 -4.42 2.36
N ILE A 42 0.84 -3.99 2.62
CA ILE A 42 -0.20 -4.85 3.21
C ILE A 42 -0.77 -5.82 2.15
N LEU A 43 -0.97 -5.35 0.91
CA LEU A 43 -1.44 -6.17 -0.21
C LEU A 43 -0.50 -7.35 -0.51
N PHE A 44 0.81 -7.20 -0.28
CA PHE A 44 1.79 -8.28 -0.40
C PHE A 44 1.38 -9.51 0.44
N TYR A 45 0.88 -9.33 1.66
CA TYR A 45 0.48 -10.46 2.49
C TYR A 45 -0.75 -11.19 1.91
N GLU A 46 -1.72 -10.48 1.34
CA GLU A 46 -2.81 -11.13 0.60
C GLU A 46 -2.28 -12.03 -0.54
N ALA A 47 -1.24 -11.57 -1.24
CA ALA A 47 -0.58 -12.33 -2.29
C ALA A 47 0.18 -13.56 -1.78
N GLN A 48 0.42 -13.70 -0.48
CA GLN A 48 1.11 -14.85 0.13
C GLN A 48 0.17 -15.86 0.81
N ARG A 49 -1.13 -15.57 0.90
CA ARG A 49 -2.11 -16.45 1.60
C ARG A 49 -2.12 -17.87 1.03
N SER A 50 -2.13 -18.88 1.88
CA SER A 50 -2.41 -20.27 1.54
C SER A 50 -3.77 -20.68 2.11
N GLY A 51 -4.46 -21.65 1.51
CA GLY A 51 -5.76 -22.15 1.96
C GLY A 51 -6.95 -21.59 1.17
N TYR A 52 -8.12 -21.55 1.81
CA TYR A 52 -9.37 -21.09 1.21
C TYR A 52 -9.45 -19.56 1.17
N LEU A 53 -8.94 -18.97 0.08
CA LEU A 53 -8.97 -17.51 -0.10
C LEU A 53 -10.38 -16.90 0.02
N PRO A 54 -10.53 -15.75 0.71
CA PRO A 54 -11.81 -15.06 0.83
C PRO A 54 -12.33 -14.60 -0.54
N PRO A 55 -13.66 -14.62 -0.77
CA PRO A 55 -14.25 -14.22 -2.06
C PRO A 55 -14.03 -12.75 -2.40
N HIS A 56 -13.71 -11.92 -1.41
CA HIS A 56 -13.49 -10.48 -1.54
C HIS A 56 -12.01 -10.08 -1.42
N GLN A 57 -11.06 -11.01 -1.61
CA GLN A 57 -9.64 -10.62 -1.61
C GLN A 57 -9.32 -9.69 -2.79
N ARG A 58 -8.33 -8.81 -2.63
CA ARG A 58 -7.94 -7.82 -3.64
C ARG A 58 -7.01 -8.42 -4.71
N VAL A 59 -6.30 -9.50 -4.39
CA VAL A 59 -5.35 -10.16 -5.30
C VAL A 59 -6.07 -11.19 -6.18
N THR A 60 -6.44 -10.80 -7.40
CA THR A 60 -7.33 -11.60 -8.27
C THR A 60 -6.68 -12.76 -9.02
N TRP A 61 -5.35 -12.81 -9.09
CA TRP A 61 -4.61 -13.87 -9.79
C TRP A 61 -4.27 -15.07 -8.88
N ARG A 62 -4.51 -14.95 -7.57
CA ARG A 62 -4.37 -16.05 -6.60
C ARG A 62 -5.67 -16.85 -6.51
N SER A 63 -5.57 -18.14 -6.19
CA SER A 63 -6.71 -19.05 -5.96
C SER A 63 -6.45 -19.97 -4.77
N HIS A 64 -7.44 -20.77 -4.37
CA HIS A 64 -7.33 -21.75 -3.30
C HIS A 64 -6.13 -22.68 -3.50
N SER A 65 -5.33 -22.89 -2.45
CA SER A 65 -4.11 -23.72 -2.50
C SER A 65 -3.81 -24.35 -1.14
N GLY A 66 -2.97 -25.40 -1.08
CA GLY A 66 -2.59 -26.02 0.21
C GLY A 66 -3.75 -26.70 0.96
N LEU A 67 -4.80 -27.16 0.25
CA LEU A 67 -6.04 -27.68 0.86
C LEU A 67 -5.91 -29.05 1.53
N ASN A 68 -4.72 -29.65 1.47
CA ASN A 68 -4.41 -30.94 2.08
C ASN A 68 -3.35 -30.81 3.19
N ASP A 69 -2.97 -29.59 3.56
CA ASP A 69 -1.94 -29.35 4.55
C ASP A 69 -2.38 -29.92 5.91
N GLY A 70 -1.51 -30.72 6.53
CA GLY A 70 -1.78 -31.41 7.80
C GLY A 70 -2.51 -32.75 7.69
N LYS A 71 -3.16 -33.08 6.56
CA LYS A 71 -3.96 -34.31 6.42
C LYS A 71 -3.18 -35.60 6.67
N ALA A 72 -1.92 -35.66 6.24
CA ALA A 72 -1.05 -36.81 6.47
C ALA A 72 -0.78 -37.08 7.96
N SER A 73 -0.94 -36.05 8.80
CA SER A 73 -0.79 -36.11 10.26
C SER A 73 -2.14 -36.08 10.99
N GLY A 74 -3.27 -36.17 10.26
CA GLY A 74 -4.62 -36.18 10.85
C GLY A 74 -5.06 -34.85 11.46
N VAL A 75 -4.43 -33.73 11.08
CA VAL A 75 -4.75 -32.38 11.57
C VAL A 75 -5.08 -31.45 10.42
N ASP A 76 -5.77 -30.35 10.69
CA ASP A 76 -6.00 -29.27 9.72
C ASP A 76 -4.92 -28.20 9.88
N LEU A 77 -4.08 -28.03 8.86
CA LEU A 77 -3.05 -26.99 8.79
C LEU A 77 -3.23 -26.10 7.54
N VAL A 78 -4.46 -26.06 7.00
CA VAL A 78 -4.84 -25.15 5.92
C VAL A 78 -4.87 -23.72 6.44
N GLY A 79 -4.42 -22.74 5.65
CA GLY A 79 -4.34 -21.33 6.08
C GLY A 79 -2.91 -20.78 6.13
N GLY A 80 -2.72 -19.63 6.77
CA GLY A 80 -1.41 -18.99 6.93
C GLY A 80 -0.79 -18.48 5.62
N TYR A 81 0.52 -18.20 5.68
CA TYR A 81 1.28 -17.58 4.59
C TYR A 81 2.37 -18.49 4.03
N TYR A 82 2.60 -18.40 2.73
CA TYR A 82 3.85 -18.87 2.13
C TYR A 82 4.99 -17.91 2.48
N ASP A 83 6.15 -18.47 2.81
CA ASP A 83 7.25 -17.72 3.42
C ASP A 83 7.89 -16.71 2.47
N ALA A 84 8.19 -17.13 1.23
CA ALA A 84 8.87 -16.30 0.24
C ALA A 84 8.30 -16.51 -1.17
N GLY A 85 9.17 -16.78 -2.15
CA GLY A 85 8.79 -17.12 -3.52
C GLY A 85 8.41 -18.59 -3.73
N ASP A 86 8.41 -19.38 -2.66
CA ASP A 86 8.06 -20.79 -2.63
C ASP A 86 6.66 -21.01 -2.02
N ASN A 87 6.35 -22.25 -1.68
CA ASN A 87 5.06 -22.62 -1.07
C ASN A 87 5.20 -23.33 0.28
N VAL A 88 6.35 -23.23 0.94
CA VAL A 88 6.52 -23.74 2.31
C VAL A 88 5.98 -22.71 3.31
N LYS A 89 5.35 -23.22 4.38
CA LYS A 89 4.89 -22.45 5.52
C LYS A 89 5.91 -22.56 6.65
N PHE A 90 6.95 -21.72 6.62
CA PHE A 90 7.92 -21.68 7.71
C PHE A 90 7.33 -20.95 8.93
N GLY A 91 7.04 -21.71 10.00
CA GLY A 91 6.32 -21.17 11.16
C GLY A 91 7.05 -20.06 11.91
N LEU A 92 8.38 -20.14 12.04
CA LEU A 92 9.17 -19.12 12.74
C LEU A 92 9.13 -17.74 12.06
N PRO A 93 9.50 -17.59 10.78
CA PRO A 93 9.40 -16.29 10.10
C PRO A 93 7.95 -15.81 9.99
N MET A 94 6.98 -16.70 9.78
CA MET A 94 5.56 -16.33 9.79
C MET A 94 5.13 -15.71 11.13
N ALA A 95 5.43 -16.36 12.26
CA ALA A 95 5.11 -15.86 13.59
C ALA A 95 5.80 -14.51 13.87
N PHE A 96 7.06 -14.36 13.44
CA PHE A 96 7.78 -13.08 13.55
C PHE A 96 7.09 -11.97 12.75
N THR A 97 6.73 -12.23 11.49
CA THR A 97 6.01 -11.28 10.63
C THR A 97 4.70 -10.84 11.27
N ILE A 98 3.90 -11.76 11.79
CA ILE A 98 2.60 -11.44 12.41
C ILE A 98 2.78 -10.66 13.71
N THR A 99 3.81 -10.96 14.48
CA THR A 99 4.18 -10.19 15.66
C THR A 99 4.52 -8.74 15.29
N MET A 100 5.35 -8.54 14.25
CA MET A 100 5.73 -7.20 13.80
C MET A 100 4.56 -6.42 13.18
N MET A 101 3.67 -7.09 12.44
CA MET A 101 2.45 -6.48 11.92
C MET A 101 1.53 -6.03 13.07
N SER A 102 1.33 -6.89 14.07
CA SER A 102 0.52 -6.61 15.25
C SER A 102 1.09 -5.43 16.05
N TRP A 103 2.40 -5.42 16.27
CA TRP A 103 3.07 -4.30 16.92
C TRP A 103 2.91 -2.99 16.11
N SER A 104 3.05 -3.06 14.79
CA SER A 104 2.85 -1.89 13.92
C SER A 104 1.41 -1.34 14.01
N VAL A 105 0.40 -2.20 14.13
CA VAL A 105 -0.99 -1.78 14.34
C VAL A 105 -1.18 -1.14 15.72
N ILE A 106 -0.54 -1.67 16.76
CA ILE A 106 -0.58 -1.09 18.12
C ILE A 106 -0.01 0.33 18.12
N GLU A 107 1.15 0.54 17.50
CA GLU A 107 1.83 1.84 17.49
C GLU A 107 1.20 2.85 16.52
N TYR A 108 0.82 2.39 15.32
CA TYR A 108 0.46 3.26 14.19
C TYR A 108 -0.95 3.03 13.64
N GLY A 109 -1.81 2.30 14.36
CA GLY A 109 -3.15 1.94 13.90
C GLY A 109 -4.02 3.14 13.53
N ARG A 110 -3.86 4.30 14.20
CA ARG A 110 -4.58 5.54 13.84
C ARG A 110 -4.17 6.07 12.46
N GLN A 111 -2.88 6.03 12.14
CA GLN A 111 -2.34 6.44 10.85
C GLN A 111 -2.73 5.45 9.74
N MET A 112 -2.76 4.16 10.05
CA MET A 112 -3.30 3.17 9.12
C MET A 112 -4.80 3.41 8.88
N ALA A 113 -5.57 3.76 9.91
CA ALA A 113 -6.99 4.06 9.79
C ALA A 113 -7.22 5.32 8.95
N SER A 114 -6.44 6.39 9.15
CA SER A 114 -6.55 7.60 8.32
C SER A 114 -6.22 7.36 6.84
N ASN A 115 -5.44 6.32 6.54
CA ASN A 115 -5.13 5.88 5.18
C ASN A 115 -6.06 4.76 4.67
N GLY A 116 -7.05 4.32 5.45
CA GLY A 116 -7.99 3.26 5.07
C GLY A 116 -7.44 1.83 5.12
N GLU A 117 -6.23 1.62 5.65
CA GLU A 117 -5.54 0.31 5.61
C GLU A 117 -5.63 -0.47 6.93
N LEU A 118 -6.16 0.11 8.01
CA LEU A 118 -6.25 -0.58 9.30
C LEU A 118 -7.03 -1.91 9.19
N GLY A 119 -8.16 -1.92 8.47
CA GLY A 119 -8.93 -3.14 8.26
C GLY A 119 -8.13 -4.22 7.54
N HIS A 120 -7.38 -3.85 6.49
CA HIS A 120 -6.55 -4.79 5.76
C HIS A 120 -5.37 -5.33 6.59
N ALA A 121 -4.77 -4.50 7.44
CA ALA A 121 -3.73 -4.94 8.36
C ALA A 121 -4.27 -5.93 9.41
N LEU A 122 -5.46 -5.67 9.96
CA LEU A 122 -6.12 -6.58 10.91
C LEU A 122 -6.49 -7.92 10.26
N GLU A 123 -7.01 -7.90 9.02
CA GLU A 123 -7.27 -9.13 8.25
C GLU A 123 -5.99 -9.90 7.93
N ALA A 124 -4.87 -9.20 7.71
CA ALA A 124 -3.58 -9.84 7.51
C ALA A 124 -3.06 -10.53 8.79
N ILE A 125 -3.21 -9.88 9.95
CA ILE A 125 -2.87 -10.47 11.25
C ILE A 125 -3.74 -11.70 11.51
N LYS A 126 -5.06 -11.55 11.39
CA LYS A 126 -6.03 -12.63 11.62
C LYS A 126 -5.69 -13.88 10.81
N TRP A 127 -5.41 -13.71 9.51
CA TRP A 127 -5.06 -14.82 8.63
C TRP A 127 -3.80 -15.58 9.04
N GLY A 128 -2.84 -14.90 9.69
CA GLY A 128 -1.62 -15.54 10.19
C GLY A 128 -1.75 -16.10 11.61
N THR A 129 -2.82 -15.80 12.33
CA THR A 129 -3.06 -16.27 13.70
C THR A 129 -4.17 -17.31 13.82
N ASP A 130 -5.06 -17.41 12.83
CA ASP A 130 -6.09 -18.46 12.72
C ASP A 130 -5.44 -19.82 12.41
#